data_AF-A0A4P5PHF8-F1
#
_entry.id   AF-A0A4P5PHF8-F1
#
_cell.length_a   1.000
_cell.length_b   1.000
_cell.length_c   1.000
_cell.angle_alpha   90.00
_cell.angle_beta   90.00
_cell.angle_gamma   90.00
#
_symmetry.space_group_name_H-M   'P 1'
#
loop_
_entity.id
_entity.type
_entity.pdbx_description
1 polymer ?
#
loop_
_entity_poly.entity_id
_entity_poly.type
_entity_poly.pdbx_seq_one_letter_code
_entity_poly.pdbx_strand_id
1 'polypeptide(L)'
;MAKETLVTEKLRSLGVEPLEKSCIVVQYAAPNLSEKVARFLIKVEPHYVLQLCTEDLVLAPLRWTGKVKEVEPLKLPVETIKSVDIQEEGFNYRISIILEDGAIDLVAQQKELALLRNSGALSVENFWGTKSWHVNNLDGTLEKLRKLVKN
;
A
#
# COMPACT_ATOMS: atom_id res chain seq x y z
N MET A 1 -9.36 11.71 -11.68
CA MET A 1 -9.75 10.34 -11.32
C MET A 1 -8.48 9.54 -11.08
N ALA A 2 -8.42 8.77 -10.00
CA ALA A 2 -7.23 8.03 -9.61
C ALA A 2 -7.24 6.65 -10.28
N LYS A 3 -7.05 6.59 -11.61
CA LYS A 3 -6.99 5.30 -12.32
C LYS A 3 -5.74 4.52 -11.89
N GLU A 4 -5.84 3.20 -11.77
CA GLU A 4 -4.68 2.33 -11.46
C GLU A 4 -3.53 2.51 -12.45
N THR A 5 -3.84 2.73 -13.73
CA THR A 5 -2.83 2.96 -14.77
C THR A 5 -1.98 4.20 -14.48
N LEU A 6 -2.56 5.27 -13.93
CA LEU A 6 -1.82 6.47 -13.56
C LEU A 6 -0.92 6.24 -12.35
N VAL A 7 -1.33 5.35 -11.43
CA VAL A 7 -0.51 4.94 -10.29
C VAL A 7 0.69 4.15 -10.79
N THR A 8 0.47 3.12 -11.62
CA THR A 8 1.54 2.25 -12.13
C THR A 8 2.48 2.99 -13.08
N GLU A 9 1.99 3.86 -13.96
CA GLU A 9 2.81 4.75 -14.79
C GLU A 9 3.69 5.67 -13.94
N LYS A 10 3.12 6.26 -12.88
CA LYS A 10 3.90 7.14 -12.00
C LYS A 10 4.97 6.36 -11.26
N LEU A 11 4.66 5.17 -10.75
CA LEU A 11 5.64 4.30 -10.11
C LEU A 11 6.76 3.89 -11.06
N ARG A 12 6.44 3.54 -12.32
CA ARG A 12 7.46 3.30 -13.36
C ARG A 12 8.37 4.51 -13.60
N SER A 13 7.82 5.72 -13.62
CA SER A 13 8.62 6.95 -13.73
C SER A 13 9.57 7.19 -12.54
N LEU A 14 9.31 6.53 -11.40
CA LEU A 14 10.15 6.56 -10.19
C LEU A 14 11.13 5.37 -10.11
N GLY A 15 11.25 4.60 -11.21
CA GLY A 15 12.20 3.49 -11.32
C GLY A 15 11.80 2.26 -10.50
N VAL A 16 10.53 1.89 -10.50
CA VAL A 16 10.06 0.58 -9.99
C VAL A 16 9.18 -0.10 -11.04
N GLU A 17 9.16 -1.43 -11.07
CA GLU A 17 8.31 -2.20 -11.99
C GLU A 17 7.12 -2.85 -11.26
N PRO A 18 5.93 -2.21 -11.28
CA PRO A 18 4.76 -2.66 -10.52
C PRO A 18 4.10 -3.89 -11.15
N LEU A 19 3.75 -4.88 -10.32
CA LEU A 19 2.88 -5.98 -10.72
C LEU A 19 1.44 -5.49 -10.90
N GLU A 20 0.79 -5.93 -11.97
CA GLU A 20 -0.60 -5.57 -12.24
C GLU A 20 -1.54 -6.03 -11.12
N LYS A 21 -2.58 -5.24 -10.81
CA LYS A 21 -3.63 -5.58 -9.84
C LYS A 21 -3.08 -5.98 -8.48
N SER A 22 -2.03 -5.30 -8.05
CA SER A 22 -1.27 -5.62 -6.83
C SER A 22 -1.02 -4.39 -5.97
N CYS A 23 -1.95 -3.43 -6.02
CA CYS A 23 -1.85 -2.18 -5.29
C CYS A 23 -3.12 -1.87 -4.49
N ILE A 24 -2.90 -1.37 -3.26
CA ILE A 24 -3.96 -0.95 -2.35
C ILE A 24 -3.58 0.34 -1.63
N VAL A 25 -4.58 1.09 -1.17
CA VAL A 25 -4.36 2.23 -0.26
C VAL A 25 -4.16 1.68 1.15
N VAL A 26 -3.10 2.14 1.82
CA VAL A 26 -2.81 1.82 3.22
C VAL A 26 -2.51 3.09 4.02
N GLN A 27 -2.65 2.99 5.33
CA GLN A 27 -2.19 3.96 6.30
C GLN A 27 -1.13 3.31 7.18
N TYR A 28 -0.22 4.12 7.72
CA TYR A 28 0.76 3.63 8.67
C TYR A 28 0.14 3.47 10.08
N ALA A 29 0.41 2.35 10.76
CA ALA A 29 0.04 2.14 12.16
C ALA A 29 1.25 2.33 13.08
N ALA A 30 1.06 3.07 14.17
CA ALA A 30 2.10 3.53 15.11
C ALA A 30 2.91 2.39 15.78
N PRO A 31 4.05 2.67 16.46
CA PRO A 31 5.36 2.85 15.86
C PRO A 31 6.38 1.91 16.50
N ASN A 32 6.38 0.62 16.17
CA ASN A 32 7.50 -0.27 16.51
C ASN A 32 8.62 -0.17 15.46
N LEU A 33 8.94 1.06 15.06
CA LEU A 33 9.85 1.35 13.95
C LEU A 33 11.31 1.28 14.38
N SER A 34 12.16 0.75 13.50
CA SER A 34 13.54 1.19 13.48
C SER A 34 13.59 2.68 13.10
N GLU A 35 14.51 3.45 13.67
CA GLU A 35 14.62 4.90 13.50
C GLU A 35 14.71 5.32 12.01
N LYS A 36 15.23 4.43 11.16
CA LYS A 36 15.36 4.61 9.71
C LYS A 36 14.02 4.61 8.98
N VAL A 37 13.11 3.68 9.32
CA VAL A 37 11.77 3.61 8.72
C VAL A 37 10.87 4.71 9.30
N ALA A 38 11.06 5.03 10.59
CA ALA A 38 10.34 6.12 11.26
C ALA A 38 10.52 7.45 10.54
N ARG A 39 11.75 7.78 10.12
CA ARG A 39 12.04 9.05 9.43
C ARG A 39 11.31 9.19 8.08
N PHE A 40 10.99 8.08 7.41
CA PHE A 40 10.26 8.08 6.14
C PHE A 40 8.73 8.13 6.33
N LEU A 41 8.19 7.38 7.28
CA LEU A 41 6.74 7.22 7.49
C LEU A 41 6.13 8.29 8.41
N ILE A 42 6.87 8.80 9.39
CA ILE A 42 6.34 9.78 10.37
C ILE A 42 6.16 11.18 9.76
N LYS A 43 6.78 11.49 8.60
CA LYS A 43 6.98 12.88 8.21
C LYS A 43 6.08 13.48 7.13
N VAL A 44 5.17 12.77 6.43
CA VAL A 44 4.59 13.41 5.23
C VAL A 44 3.11 13.18 4.92
N GLU A 45 2.52 11.98 4.99
CA GLU A 45 1.14 11.79 4.49
C GLU A 45 0.33 10.75 5.28
N PRO A 46 -1.00 10.92 5.40
CA PRO A 46 -1.86 9.95 6.07
C PRO A 46 -2.11 8.68 5.25
N HIS A 47 -1.80 8.67 3.94
CA HIS A 47 -2.10 7.55 3.05
C HIS A 47 -0.97 7.26 2.07
N TYR A 48 -0.78 5.99 1.77
CA TYR A 48 0.22 5.46 0.86
C TYR A 48 -0.42 4.46 -0.10
N VAL A 49 0.17 4.30 -1.29
CA VAL A 49 0.00 3.11 -2.11
C VAL A 49 0.98 2.06 -1.60
N LEU A 50 0.47 0.90 -1.20
CA LEU A 50 1.26 -0.32 -1.08
C LEU A 50 1.17 -1.07 -2.40
N GLN A 51 2.29 -1.27 -3.07
CA GLN A 51 2.39 -1.91 -4.39
C GLN A 51 3.41 -3.05 -4.33
N LEU A 52 3.02 -4.25 -4.78
CA LEU A 52 3.99 -5.30 -5.06
C LEU A 52 4.65 -5.03 -6.42
N CYS A 53 5.97 -5.06 -6.46
CA CYS A 53 6.78 -5.00 -7.67
C CYS A 53 7.51 -6.34 -7.87
N THR A 54 8.26 -6.47 -8.96
CA THR A 54 9.03 -7.69 -9.25
C THR A 54 10.04 -8.03 -8.17
N GLU A 55 10.78 -7.05 -7.66
CA GLU A 55 11.86 -7.24 -6.67
C GLU A 55 11.56 -6.57 -5.31
N ASP A 56 10.66 -5.60 -5.28
CA ASP A 56 10.38 -4.77 -4.11
C ASP A 56 8.92 -4.83 -3.69
N LEU A 57 8.66 -4.68 -2.40
CA LEU A 57 7.42 -4.16 -1.87
C LEU A 57 7.55 -2.64 -1.69
N VAL A 58 6.72 -1.87 -2.40
CA VAL A 58 6.86 -0.42 -2.50
C VAL A 58 5.75 0.30 -1.74
N LEU A 59 6.15 1.30 -0.94
CA LEU A 59 5.27 2.25 -0.26
C LEU A 59 5.48 3.65 -0.84
N ALA A 60 4.49 4.14 -1.58
CA ALA A 60 4.54 5.45 -2.22
C ALA A 60 3.49 6.42 -1.64
N PRO A 61 3.86 7.63 -1.20
CA PRO A 61 2.90 8.55 -0.57
C PRO A 61 1.85 9.07 -1.55
N LEU A 62 0.59 9.11 -1.10
CA LEU A 62 -0.54 9.64 -1.85
C LEU A 62 -0.85 11.08 -1.44
N ARG A 63 -1.18 11.92 -2.43
CA ARG A 63 -1.85 13.19 -2.20
C ARG A 63 -3.32 12.94 -1.85
N TRP A 64 -3.95 13.90 -1.17
CA TRP A 64 -5.41 13.91 -0.93
C TRP A 64 -6.26 13.82 -2.21
N THR A 65 -5.66 14.07 -3.39
CA THR A 65 -6.30 13.91 -4.71
C THR A 65 -6.21 12.50 -5.29
N GLY A 66 -5.64 11.53 -4.56
CA GLY A 66 -5.44 10.14 -5.01
C GLY A 66 -4.27 9.95 -5.98
N LYS A 67 -3.43 10.98 -6.17
CA LYS A 67 -2.23 10.91 -7.03
C LYS A 67 -0.99 10.56 -6.19
N VAL A 68 -0.15 9.67 -6.71
CA VAL A 68 1.18 9.39 -6.15
C VAL A 68 2.03 10.66 -6.21
N LYS A 69 2.73 10.97 -5.11
CA LYS A 69 3.64 12.12 -5.06
C LYS A 69 4.92 11.87 -5.85
N GLU A 70 5.54 12.96 -6.29
CA GLU A 70 6.83 12.95 -6.99
C GLU A 70 7.99 13.00 -5.98
N VAL A 71 8.04 11.98 -5.12
CA VAL A 71 9.13 11.78 -4.16
C VAL A 71 9.58 10.34 -4.23
N GLU A 72 10.81 10.08 -3.80
CA GLU A 72 11.34 8.71 -3.76
C GLU A 72 10.44 7.83 -2.86
N PRO A 73 9.91 6.71 -3.38
CA PRO A 73 9.10 5.81 -2.58
C PRO A 73 9.99 4.93 -1.69
N LEU A 74 9.45 4.43 -0.58
CA LEU A 74 10.14 3.42 0.21
C LEU A 74 10.07 2.09 -0.55
N LYS A 75 11.23 1.53 -0.85
CA LYS A 75 11.39 0.23 -1.51
C LYS A 75 11.91 -0.75 -0.47
N LEU A 76 11.16 -1.83 -0.24
CA LEU A 76 11.53 -2.92 0.65
C LEU A 76 11.85 -4.12 -0.23
N PRO A 77 13.13 -4.49 -0.40
CA PRO A 77 13.48 -5.65 -1.20
C PRO A 77 12.83 -6.90 -0.60
N VAL A 78 12.18 -7.71 -1.43
CA VAL A 78 11.36 -8.85 -0.97
C VAL A 78 12.20 -9.84 -0.14
N GLU A 79 13.48 -10.00 -0.46
CA GLU A 79 14.42 -10.85 0.27
C GLU A 79 14.70 -10.41 1.72
N THR A 80 14.43 -9.13 2.05
CA THR A 80 14.57 -8.61 3.42
C THR A 80 13.33 -8.87 4.29
N ILE A 81 12.22 -9.28 3.68
CA ILE A 81 10.95 -9.56 4.37
C ILE A 81 11.00 -10.98 4.95
N LYS A 82 10.95 -11.07 6.27
CA LYS A 82 10.96 -12.35 7.01
C LYS A 82 9.60 -12.99 7.16
N SER A 83 8.55 -12.19 7.32
CA SER A 83 7.18 -12.67 7.33
C SER A 83 6.22 -11.52 7.07
N VAL A 84 5.00 -11.87 6.62
CA VAL A 84 3.89 -10.93 6.52
C VAL A 84 2.70 -11.55 7.25
N ASP A 85 2.25 -10.90 8.31
CA ASP A 85 1.03 -11.27 9.03
C ASP A 85 -0.11 -10.34 8.65
N ILE A 86 -1.29 -10.90 8.36
CA ILE A 86 -2.46 -10.13 7.94
C ILE A 86 -3.67 -10.57 8.74
N GLN A 87 -4.17 -9.68 9.59
CA GLN A 87 -5.30 -9.92 10.47
C GLN A 87 -6.44 -8.95 10.19
N GLU A 88 -7.67 -9.41 10.40
CA GLU A 88 -8.84 -8.54 10.41
C GLU A 88 -8.94 -7.85 11.77
N GLU A 89 -9.03 -6.52 11.78
CA GLU A 89 -9.14 -5.70 12.98
C GLU A 89 -10.32 -4.72 12.82
N GLY A 90 -11.47 -5.15 13.34
CA GLY A 90 -12.74 -4.44 13.16
C GLY A 90 -13.10 -4.28 11.69
N PHE A 91 -13.02 -3.05 11.19
CA PHE A 91 -13.38 -2.67 9.82
C PHE A 91 -12.16 -2.52 8.89
N ASN A 92 -11.00 -3.00 9.31
CA ASN A 92 -9.75 -2.89 8.57
C ASN A 92 -9.01 -4.23 8.54
N TYR A 93 -8.01 -4.31 7.66
CA TYR A 93 -6.93 -5.27 7.75
C TYR A 93 -5.71 -4.60 8.38
N ARG A 94 -5.12 -5.22 9.40
CA ARG A 94 -3.77 -4.91 9.86
C ARG A 94 -2.79 -5.81 9.11
N ILE A 95 -1.78 -5.18 8.50
CA ILE A 95 -0.75 -5.84 7.71
C ILE A 95 0.58 -5.55 8.40
N SER A 96 1.17 -6.57 9.01
CA SER A 96 2.45 -6.47 9.74
C SER A 96 3.55 -7.11 8.91
N ILE A 97 4.49 -6.31 8.43
CA ILE A 97 5.63 -6.74 7.61
C ILE A 97 6.84 -6.82 8.52
N ILE A 98 7.33 -8.03 8.77
CA ILE A 98 8.49 -8.28 9.63
C ILE A 98 9.76 -8.28 8.77
N LEU A 99 10.74 -7.49 9.16
CA LEU A 99 12.05 -7.34 8.54
C LEU A 99 13.14 -7.87 9.49
N GLU A 100 14.39 -7.94 9.04
CA GLU A 100 15.53 -8.31 9.91
C GLU A 100 15.76 -7.33 11.06
N ASP A 101 15.57 -6.04 10.79
CA ASP A 101 15.93 -4.93 11.69
C ASP A 101 14.71 -4.20 12.27
N GLY A 102 13.51 -4.75 12.10
CA GLY A 102 12.28 -4.18 12.65
C GLY A 102 11.00 -4.69 12.01
N ALA A 103 9.92 -3.92 12.16
CA ALA A 103 8.63 -4.22 11.57
C ALA A 103 7.96 -2.96 11.02
N ILE A 104 7.09 -3.16 10.03
CA ILE A 104 6.23 -2.12 9.46
C ILE A 104 4.78 -2.58 9.58
N ASP A 105 4.02 -1.87 10.41
CA ASP A 105 2.59 -2.10 10.57
C ASP A 105 1.80 -1.11 9.72
N LEU A 106 0.91 -1.65 8.91
CA LEU A 106 0.04 -0.92 8.00
C LEU A 106 -1.42 -1.29 8.26
N VAL A 107 -2.32 -0.38 7.89
CA VAL A 107 -3.77 -0.58 7.96
C VAL A 107 -4.39 -0.32 6.61
N ALA A 108 -5.18 -1.28 6.11
CA ALA A 108 -5.96 -1.15 4.88
C ALA A 108 -7.46 -1.23 5.21
N GLN A 109 -8.28 -0.35 4.64
CA GLN A 109 -9.73 -0.39 4.86
C GLN A 109 -10.36 -1.60 4.13
N GLN A 110 -11.35 -2.25 4.76
CA GLN A 110 -12.11 -3.33 4.12
C GLN A 110 -12.97 -2.82 2.96
N LYS A 111 -13.24 -3.69 1.97
CA LYS A 111 -13.98 -3.35 0.73
C LYS A 111 -15.34 -2.71 0.99
N GLU A 112 -16.08 -3.25 1.96
CA GLU A 112 -17.48 -2.91 2.24
C GLU A 112 -17.66 -1.46 2.71
N LEU A 113 -16.60 -0.86 3.26
CA LEU A 113 -16.61 0.50 3.81
C LEU A 113 -15.68 1.45 3.06
N ALA A 114 -14.87 0.95 2.14
CA ALA A 114 -13.89 1.74 1.41
C ALA A 114 -14.54 2.91 0.66
N LEU A 115 -15.67 2.69 -0.04
CA LEU A 115 -16.36 3.73 -0.81
C LEU A 115 -17.03 4.81 0.06
N LEU A 116 -17.28 4.54 1.35
CA LEU A 116 -17.84 5.48 2.32
C LEU A 116 -16.75 6.24 3.11
N ARG A 117 -15.48 5.91 2.88
CA ARG A 117 -14.33 6.41 3.65
C ARG A 117 -13.19 6.85 2.72
N ASN A 118 -12.12 7.39 3.30
CA ASN A 118 -11.05 8.05 2.55
C ASN A 118 -10.34 7.14 1.52
N SER A 119 -10.21 5.82 1.77
CA SER A 119 -9.49 4.94 0.81
C SER A 119 -10.26 4.79 -0.51
N GLY A 120 -11.59 4.74 -0.48
CA GLY A 120 -12.43 4.75 -1.67
C GLY A 120 -12.36 6.10 -2.38
N ALA A 121 -12.53 7.21 -1.68
CA ALA A 121 -12.41 8.54 -2.29
C ALA A 121 -11.06 8.76 -3.02
N LEU A 122 -9.97 8.24 -2.46
CA LEU A 122 -8.62 8.32 -3.04
C LEU A 122 -8.38 7.35 -4.21
N SER A 123 -9.22 6.33 -4.37
CA SER A 123 -9.04 5.26 -5.35
C SER A 123 -10.17 5.13 -6.37
N VAL A 124 -11.17 6.01 -6.31
CA VAL A 124 -12.31 6.02 -7.24
C VAL A 124 -11.84 6.37 -8.67
N GLU A 125 -12.23 5.50 -9.58
CA GLU A 125 -11.84 5.49 -10.98
C GLU A 125 -12.88 6.12 -11.92
N ASN A 126 -14.11 6.31 -11.46
CA ASN A 126 -15.21 6.86 -12.26
C ASN A 126 -16.02 7.91 -11.49
N PHE A 127 -16.71 8.77 -12.23
CA PHE A 127 -17.51 9.86 -11.67
C PHE A 127 -18.59 9.37 -10.69
N TRP A 128 -19.13 8.16 -10.94
CA TRP A 128 -20.21 7.56 -10.15
C TRP A 128 -19.76 6.94 -8.83
N GLY A 129 -18.46 6.90 -8.53
CA GLY A 129 -17.96 6.32 -7.28
C GLY A 129 -18.12 4.80 -7.16
N THR A 130 -18.46 4.10 -8.26
CA THR A 130 -18.76 2.66 -8.26
C THR A 130 -17.57 1.79 -8.61
N LYS A 131 -16.47 2.38 -9.05
CA LYS A 131 -15.24 1.65 -9.41
C LYS A 131 -14.07 2.20 -8.61
N SER A 132 -13.36 1.33 -7.89
CA SER A 132 -12.17 1.65 -7.12
C SER A 132 -11.10 0.58 -7.32
N TRP A 133 -9.88 0.98 -7.67
CA TRP A 133 -8.78 0.03 -7.82
C TRP A 133 -8.39 -0.60 -6.48
N HIS A 134 -8.49 0.13 -5.38
CA HIS A 134 -8.27 -0.42 -4.05
C HIS A 134 -9.25 -1.56 -3.75
N VAL A 135 -10.55 -1.35 -4.01
CA VAL A 135 -11.58 -2.39 -3.80
C VAL A 135 -11.35 -3.57 -4.73
N ASN A 136 -11.04 -3.33 -6.00
CA ASN A 136 -10.83 -4.39 -6.99
C ASN A 136 -9.59 -5.23 -6.68
N ASN A 137 -8.52 -4.59 -6.18
CA ASN A 137 -7.23 -5.24 -5.99
C ASN A 137 -7.02 -5.78 -4.57
N LEU A 138 -7.89 -5.46 -3.60
CA LEU A 138 -7.65 -5.77 -2.18
C LEU A 138 -7.34 -7.25 -1.94
N ASP A 139 -8.29 -8.15 -2.24
CA ASP A 139 -8.12 -9.58 -1.92
C ASP A 139 -6.92 -10.18 -2.62
N GLY A 140 -6.75 -9.88 -3.92
CA GLY A 140 -5.61 -10.38 -4.70
C GLY A 140 -4.27 -9.84 -4.19
N THR A 141 -4.24 -8.59 -3.72
CA THR A 141 -3.03 -8.00 -3.13
C THR A 141 -2.73 -8.64 -1.78
N LEU A 142 -3.71 -8.79 -0.88
CA LEU A 142 -3.54 -9.44 0.41
C LEU A 142 -3.11 -10.90 0.25
N GLU A 143 -3.67 -11.63 -0.73
CA GLU A 143 -3.25 -13.00 -1.03
C GLU A 143 -1.80 -13.07 -1.51
N LYS A 144 -1.38 -12.17 -2.40
CA LYS A 144 0.02 -12.10 -2.85
C LYS A 144 0.96 -11.74 -1.70
N LEU A 145 0.58 -10.78 -0.83
CA LEU A 145 1.37 -10.42 0.36
C LEU A 145 1.60 -11.62 1.28
N ARG A 146 0.56 -12.43 1.55
CA ARG A 146 0.68 -13.67 2.34
C ARG A 146 1.65 -14.68 1.75
N LYS A 147 1.85 -14.65 0.42
CA LYS A 147 2.73 -15.57 -0.32
C LYS A 147 4.14 -15.01 -0.56
N LEU A 148 4.44 -13.77 -0.14
CA LEU A 148 5.76 -13.15 -0.35
C LEU A 148 6.88 -13.93 0.34
N VAL A 149 6.60 -14.48 1.51
CA VAL A 149 7.55 -15.32 2.23
C VAL A 149 7.23 -16.77 1.93
N LYS A 150 7.97 -17.35 0.98
CA LYS A 150 7.98 -18.80 0.77
C LYS A 150 8.78 -19.44 1.91
N ASN A 151 8.18 -20.44 2.57
CA ASN A 151 8.89 -21.40 3.43
C ASN A 151 10.09 -22.02 2.70
#